data_AF-A0A8H6ARE3-F1
#
_entry.id   AF-A0A8H6ARE3-F1
#
_cell.length_a   1.000
_cell.length_b   1.000
_cell.length_c   1.000
_cell.angle_alpha   90.00
_cell.angle_beta   90.00
_cell.angle_gamma   90.00
#
_symmetry.space_group_name_H-M   'P 1'
#
loop_
_entity.id
_entity.type
_entity.pdbx_description
1 polymer ?
#
loop_
_entity_poly.entity_id
_entity_poly.type
_entity_poly.pdbx_seq_one_letter_code
_entity_poly.pdbx_strand_id
1 'polypeptide(L)'
;MSLASQLTAITTQFEATAPSHVKDPINRANAHFQQTFSPTLALQPGSPFPPITLPNALSTPISIPTLVLITPLLITFYRGSWCPFCNLALHNLQTHLPFFKSHNITLLAISPQLPDQSLSTVEKHELEFEVLSDVGNVLARKLGILFQQPEEMRPVFEELGHDFEKSNGDASMEVPVPATFLVGRDGIVKRSFVDPDWTKRVETSMVMGWVEELEGKGEL
;
A
#
# COMPACT_ATOMS: atom_id res chain seq x y z
N MET A 1 5.32 16.78 -12.12
CA MET A 1 5.66 15.43 -12.62
C MET A 1 4.62 14.46 -12.08
N SER A 2 4.14 13.50 -12.86
CA SER A 2 3.18 12.50 -12.36
C SER A 2 3.86 11.52 -11.40
N LEU A 3 3.08 10.77 -10.62
CA LEU A 3 3.65 9.73 -9.75
C LEU A 3 4.32 8.63 -10.60
N ALA A 4 3.69 8.19 -11.69
CA ALA A 4 4.24 7.19 -12.60
C ALA A 4 5.59 7.61 -13.20
N SER A 5 5.76 8.88 -13.57
CA SER A 5 7.05 9.37 -14.07
C SER A 5 8.16 9.29 -13.02
N GLN A 6 7.83 9.56 -11.76
CA GLN A 6 8.78 9.48 -10.64
C GLN A 6 9.10 8.03 -10.28
N LEU A 7 8.11 7.13 -10.29
CA LEU A 7 8.31 5.70 -10.11
C LEU A 7 9.16 5.10 -11.23
N THR A 8 8.94 5.52 -12.48
CA THR A 8 9.75 5.12 -13.64
C THR A 8 11.21 5.56 -13.48
N ALA A 9 11.45 6.76 -12.93
CA ALA A 9 12.80 7.22 -12.64
C ALA A 9 13.50 6.34 -11.59
N ILE A 10 12.80 5.88 -10.55
CA ILE A 10 13.33 4.91 -9.57
C ILE A 10 13.74 3.62 -10.27
N THR A 11 12.88 3.03 -11.08
CA THR A 11 13.18 1.80 -11.82
C THR A 11 14.36 1.99 -12.78
N THR A 12 14.38 3.10 -13.53
CA THR A 12 15.45 3.40 -14.49
C THR A 12 16.81 3.53 -13.78
N GLN A 13 16.84 4.25 -12.66
CA GLN A 13 18.05 4.40 -11.86
C GLN A 13 18.51 3.06 -11.28
N PHE A 14 17.57 2.27 -10.75
CA PHE A 14 17.85 0.93 -10.22
C PHE A 14 18.48 0.03 -11.29
N GLU A 15 17.87 -0.07 -12.47
CA GLU A 15 18.39 -0.89 -13.58
C GLU A 15 19.80 -0.46 -14.04
N ALA A 16 20.08 0.84 -14.01
CA ALA A 16 21.36 1.39 -14.42
C ALA A 16 22.48 1.13 -13.40
N THR A 17 22.18 1.09 -12.09
CA THR A 17 23.22 1.07 -11.04
C THR A 17 23.27 -0.19 -10.18
N ALA A 18 22.20 -0.97 -10.11
CA ALA A 18 22.18 -2.16 -9.25
C ALA A 18 23.04 -3.28 -9.85
N PRO A 19 23.82 -4.00 -9.02
CA PRO A 19 24.53 -5.20 -9.43
C PRO A 19 23.58 -6.27 -10.00
N SER A 20 24.04 -7.07 -10.97
CA SER A 20 23.23 -8.14 -11.60
C SER A 20 22.67 -9.13 -10.58
N HIS A 21 23.47 -9.52 -9.57
CA HIS A 21 23.04 -10.46 -8.54
C HIS A 21 21.91 -9.92 -7.63
N VAL A 22 21.70 -8.59 -7.61
CA VAL A 22 20.58 -7.94 -6.91
C VAL A 22 19.40 -7.72 -7.86
N LYS A 23 19.63 -7.14 -9.05
CA LYS A 23 18.53 -6.79 -9.97
C LYS A 23 17.89 -7.99 -10.65
N ASP A 24 18.65 -9.02 -11.00
CA ASP A 24 18.09 -10.14 -11.76
C ASP A 24 17.04 -10.92 -10.94
N PRO A 25 17.27 -11.27 -9.65
CA PRO A 25 16.23 -11.86 -8.81
C PRO A 25 15.01 -10.94 -8.62
N ILE A 26 15.23 -9.65 -8.40
CA ILE A 26 14.14 -8.66 -8.27
C ILE A 26 13.27 -8.66 -9.53
N ASN A 27 13.89 -8.59 -10.71
CA ASN A 27 13.18 -8.56 -11.98
C ASN A 27 12.44 -9.86 -12.28
N ARG A 28 13.06 -11.01 -11.99
CA ARG A 28 12.40 -12.32 -12.11
C ARG A 28 11.21 -12.43 -11.17
N ALA A 29 11.36 -12.02 -9.91
CA ALA A 29 10.28 -12.06 -8.94
C ALA A 29 9.12 -11.11 -9.32
N ASN A 30 9.40 -9.92 -9.88
CA ASN A 30 8.35 -9.01 -10.37
C ASN A 30 7.62 -9.60 -11.56
N ALA A 31 8.37 -10.13 -12.53
CA ALA A 31 7.80 -10.76 -13.72
C ALA A 31 6.96 -12.00 -13.37
N HIS A 32 7.46 -12.84 -12.46
CA HIS A 32 6.72 -13.98 -11.93
C HIS A 32 5.41 -13.52 -11.30
N PHE A 33 5.47 -12.50 -10.46
CA PHE A 33 4.30 -11.98 -9.78
C PHE A 33 3.24 -11.44 -10.75
N GLN A 34 3.65 -10.66 -11.76
CA GLN A 34 2.76 -10.20 -12.83
C GLN A 34 2.10 -11.34 -13.62
N GLN A 35 2.77 -12.49 -13.74
CA GLN A 35 2.24 -13.65 -14.46
C GLN A 35 1.31 -14.52 -13.61
N THR A 36 1.57 -14.63 -12.30
CA THR A 36 0.83 -15.54 -11.42
C THR A 36 -0.30 -14.89 -10.64
N PHE A 37 -0.26 -13.57 -10.45
CA PHE A 37 -1.32 -12.86 -9.74
C PHE A 37 -2.59 -12.79 -10.58
N SER A 38 -3.73 -13.03 -9.94
CA SER A 38 -5.04 -12.90 -10.57
C SER A 38 -5.78 -11.72 -9.93
N PRO A 39 -5.87 -10.56 -10.62
CA PRO A 39 -6.56 -9.38 -10.10
C PRO A 39 -8.02 -9.62 -9.73
N THR A 40 -8.67 -10.62 -10.34
CA THR A 40 -10.05 -11.00 -10.02
C THR A 40 -10.22 -11.65 -8.66
N LEU A 41 -9.14 -12.15 -8.05
CA LEU A 41 -9.15 -12.67 -6.68
C LEU A 41 -9.10 -11.54 -5.63
N ALA A 42 -8.66 -10.35 -6.03
CA ALA A 42 -8.65 -9.20 -5.14
C ALA A 42 -10.08 -8.67 -4.91
N LEU A 43 -10.30 -7.99 -3.77
CA LEU A 43 -11.59 -7.37 -3.45
C LEU A 43 -12.02 -6.39 -4.56
N GLN A 44 -13.22 -6.60 -5.11
CA GLN A 44 -13.75 -5.82 -6.24
C GLN A 44 -14.67 -4.67 -5.77
N PRO A 45 -14.76 -3.57 -6.54
CA PRO A 45 -15.78 -2.54 -6.32
C PRO A 45 -17.19 -3.14 -6.24
N GLY A 46 -18.02 -2.55 -5.39
CA GLY A 46 -19.36 -3.07 -5.04
C GLY A 46 -19.36 -4.09 -3.90
N SER A 47 -18.20 -4.62 -3.51
CA SER A 47 -18.09 -5.54 -2.36
C SER A 47 -17.97 -4.78 -1.03
N PRO A 48 -18.45 -5.36 0.08
CA PRO A 48 -18.18 -4.81 1.41
C PRO A 48 -16.69 -4.94 1.76
N PHE A 49 -16.11 -3.89 2.34
CA PHE A 49 -14.77 -3.96 2.89
C PHE A 49 -14.77 -4.80 4.19
N PRO A 50 -13.85 -5.77 4.35
CA PRO A 50 -13.86 -6.67 5.51
C PRO A 50 -13.81 -5.90 6.85
N PRO A 51 -14.67 -6.22 7.81
CA PRO A 51 -14.61 -5.61 9.13
C PRO A 51 -13.35 -6.07 9.86
N ILE A 52 -12.57 -5.12 10.34
CA ILE A 52 -11.36 -5.37 11.11
C ILE A 52 -11.01 -4.17 11.99
N THR A 53 -10.27 -4.43 13.06
CA THR A 53 -9.61 -3.43 13.89
C THR A 53 -8.11 -3.71 13.85
N LEU A 54 -7.32 -2.70 13.49
CA LEU A 54 -5.86 -2.80 13.41
C LEU A 54 -5.22 -1.77 14.34
N PRO A 55 -4.10 -2.09 15.00
CA PRO A 55 -3.34 -1.10 15.75
C PRO A 55 -2.69 -0.09 14.80
N ASN A 56 -2.71 1.19 15.17
CA ASN A 56 -1.86 2.20 14.52
C ASN A 56 -0.42 2.14 15.04
N ALA A 57 0.44 3.03 14.55
CA ALA A 57 1.84 3.15 14.96
C ALA A 57 2.05 3.34 16.49
N LEU A 58 1.06 3.88 17.20
CA LEU A 58 1.07 4.03 18.67
C LEU A 58 0.40 2.86 19.40
N SER A 59 0.17 1.73 18.70
CA SER A 59 -0.57 0.58 19.18
C SER A 59 -2.02 0.86 19.59
N THR A 60 -2.59 2.00 19.14
CA THR A 60 -3.99 2.33 19.40
C THR A 60 -4.88 1.60 18.41
N PRO A 61 -5.93 0.87 18.86
CA PRO A 61 -6.80 0.13 17.96
C PRO A 61 -7.70 1.06 17.13
N ILE A 62 -7.59 0.98 15.80
CA ILE A 62 -8.42 1.70 14.84
C ILE A 62 -9.41 0.73 14.20
N SER A 63 -10.71 0.96 14.42
CA SER A 63 -11.78 0.10 13.90
C SER A 63 -12.31 0.63 12.57
N ILE A 64 -12.08 -0.12 11.48
CA ILE A 64 -12.55 0.25 10.14
C ILE A 64 -14.08 0.38 10.09
N PRO A 65 -14.88 -0.55 10.66
CA PRO A 65 -16.35 -0.42 10.69
C PRO A 65 -16.85 0.84 11.38
N THR A 66 -16.20 1.29 12.45
CA THR A 66 -16.56 2.54 13.12
C THR A 66 -16.18 3.75 12.28
N LEU A 67 -14.98 3.73 11.68
CA LEU A 67 -14.44 4.86 10.95
C LEU A 67 -15.22 5.15 9.66
N VAL A 68 -15.64 4.11 8.91
CA VAL A 68 -16.45 4.29 7.69
C VAL A 68 -17.77 5.02 7.97
N LEU A 69 -18.37 4.88 9.16
CA LEU A 69 -19.63 5.56 9.50
C LEU A 69 -19.45 7.09 9.58
N ILE A 70 -18.24 7.54 9.90
CA ILE A 70 -17.87 8.94 10.09
C ILE A 70 -17.47 9.57 8.74
N THR A 71 -16.69 8.86 7.93
CA THR A 71 -15.97 9.41 6.77
C THR A 71 -15.67 8.29 5.75
N PRO A 72 -15.75 8.56 4.43
CA PRO A 72 -15.21 7.64 3.44
C PRO A 72 -13.69 7.47 3.64
N LEU A 73 -13.19 6.27 3.37
CA LEU A 73 -11.80 5.92 3.61
C LEU A 73 -11.07 5.74 2.28
N LEU A 74 -9.89 6.34 2.16
CA LEU A 74 -8.92 5.93 1.17
C LEU A 74 -7.86 5.05 1.86
N ILE A 75 -7.87 3.77 1.54
CA ILE A 75 -7.02 2.77 2.17
C ILE A 75 -5.95 2.34 1.17
N THR A 76 -4.68 2.59 1.48
CA THR A 76 -3.55 2.18 0.64
C THR A 76 -2.71 1.12 1.33
N PHE A 77 -2.36 0.06 0.61
CA PHE A 77 -1.49 -1.01 1.10
C PHE A 77 -0.07 -0.82 0.58
N TYR A 78 0.90 -1.01 1.46
CA TYR A 78 2.31 -0.92 1.13
C TYR A 78 3.12 -2.07 1.73
N ARG A 79 4.26 -2.38 1.11
CA ARG A 79 5.08 -3.56 1.46
C ARG A 79 5.87 -3.37 2.76
N GLY A 80 6.23 -2.13 3.07
CA GLY A 80 7.04 -1.74 4.22
C GLY A 80 7.91 -0.53 3.91
N SER A 81 8.47 0.09 4.94
CA SER A 81 9.30 1.31 4.85
C SER A 81 10.60 1.17 4.08
N TRP A 82 11.02 -0.06 3.81
CA TRP A 82 12.18 -0.38 2.97
C TRP A 82 11.91 -0.24 1.47
N CYS A 83 10.64 -0.17 1.06
CA CYS A 83 10.23 -0.13 -0.35
C CYS A 83 10.24 1.31 -0.88
N PRO A 84 11.14 1.67 -1.83
CA PRO A 84 11.25 3.05 -2.31
C PRO A 84 10.01 3.53 -3.07
N PHE A 85 9.37 2.65 -3.84
CA PHE A 85 8.11 2.94 -4.54
C PHE A 85 6.97 3.25 -3.56
N CYS A 86 6.95 2.56 -2.41
CA CYS A 86 5.96 2.73 -1.36
C CYS A 86 6.12 4.10 -0.70
N ASN A 87 7.35 4.43 -0.32
CA ASN A 87 7.68 5.70 0.33
C ASN A 87 7.34 6.90 -0.56
N LEU A 88 7.64 6.81 -1.86
CA LEU A 88 7.29 7.86 -2.82
C LEU A 88 5.76 8.05 -2.94
N ALA A 89 4.99 6.95 -2.99
CA ALA A 89 3.53 7.04 -3.07
C ALA A 89 2.91 7.60 -1.79
N LEU A 90 3.39 7.19 -0.62
CA LEU A 90 2.94 7.74 0.66
C LEU A 90 3.26 9.23 0.77
N HIS A 91 4.46 9.64 0.35
CA HIS A 91 4.82 11.06 0.30
C HIS A 91 3.91 11.84 -0.66
N ASN A 92 3.57 11.27 -1.82
CA ASN A 92 2.66 11.94 -2.77
C ASN A 92 1.24 12.10 -2.20
N LEU A 93 0.74 11.11 -1.44
CA LEU A 93 -0.52 11.25 -0.71
C LEU A 93 -0.43 12.30 0.41
N GLN A 94 0.68 12.33 1.16
CA GLN A 94 0.92 13.32 2.22
C GLN A 94 0.90 14.75 1.68
N THR A 95 1.54 15.03 0.54
CA THR A 95 1.54 16.37 -0.07
C THR A 95 0.15 16.83 -0.53
N HIS A 96 -0.76 15.88 -0.81
CA HIS A 96 -2.15 16.14 -1.19
C HIS A 96 -3.13 15.91 -0.03
N LEU A 97 -2.66 15.64 1.19
CA LEU A 97 -3.50 15.44 2.36
C LEU A 97 -4.51 16.58 2.60
N PRO A 98 -4.18 17.87 2.38
CA PRO A 98 -5.15 18.96 2.51
C PRO A 98 -6.40 18.78 1.64
N PHE A 99 -6.26 18.26 0.42
CA PHE A 99 -7.40 17.96 -0.46
C PHE A 99 -8.28 16.87 0.16
N PHE A 100 -7.69 15.75 0.58
CA PHE A 100 -8.47 14.67 1.17
C PHE A 100 -9.18 15.12 2.46
N LYS A 101 -8.51 15.92 3.30
CA LYS A 101 -9.11 16.54 4.49
C LYS A 101 -10.27 17.48 4.12
N SER A 102 -10.14 18.31 3.09
CA SER A 102 -11.23 19.23 2.68
C SER A 102 -12.45 18.52 2.10
N HIS A 103 -12.26 17.31 1.56
CA HIS A 103 -13.33 16.42 1.07
C HIS A 103 -13.80 15.41 2.13
N ASN A 104 -13.42 15.60 3.40
CA ASN A 104 -13.78 14.71 4.50
C ASN A 104 -13.44 13.23 4.23
N ILE A 105 -12.31 12.98 3.54
CA ILE A 105 -11.76 11.65 3.28
C ILE A 105 -10.67 11.36 4.30
N THR A 106 -10.77 10.20 4.95
CA THR A 106 -9.71 9.72 5.84
C THR A 106 -8.76 8.81 5.09
N LEU A 107 -7.48 9.19 5.07
CA LEU A 107 -6.40 8.37 4.50
C LEU A 107 -5.91 7.36 5.55
N LEU A 108 -5.76 6.11 5.14
CA LEU A 108 -5.13 5.04 5.92
C LEU A 108 -4.05 4.36 5.10
N ALA A 109 -2.85 4.20 5.64
CA ALA A 109 -1.81 3.35 5.06
C ALA A 109 -1.66 2.07 5.88
N ILE A 110 -1.61 0.91 5.23
CA ILE A 110 -1.59 -0.40 5.90
C ILE A 110 -0.42 -1.24 5.37
N SER A 111 0.36 -1.83 6.28
CA SER A 111 1.42 -2.81 5.96
C SER A 111 1.50 -3.91 7.03
N PRO A 112 2.23 -5.02 6.79
CA PRO A 112 2.47 -6.03 7.82
C PRO A 112 3.49 -5.58 8.89
N GLN A 113 4.09 -4.39 8.77
CA GLN A 113 5.10 -3.94 9.71
C GLN A 113 4.53 -3.78 11.11
N LEU A 114 5.30 -4.15 12.12
CA LEU A 114 4.97 -3.94 13.52
C LEU A 114 4.75 -2.42 13.81
N PRO A 115 3.97 -2.07 14.85
CA PRO A 115 3.68 -0.67 15.16
C PRO A 115 4.91 0.23 15.37
N ASP A 116 5.97 -0.27 16.00
CA ASP A 116 7.24 0.44 16.23
C ASP A 116 7.95 0.77 14.90
N GLN A 117 7.92 -0.15 13.95
CA GLN A 117 8.46 0.07 12.60
C GLN A 117 7.56 0.99 11.76
N SER A 118 6.26 0.94 12.00
CA SER A 118 5.30 1.87 11.42
C SER A 118 5.50 3.29 11.95
N LEU A 119 5.82 3.47 13.24
CA LEU A 119 6.16 4.76 13.84
C LEU A 119 7.41 5.38 13.19
N SER A 120 8.46 4.59 12.99
CA SER A 120 9.64 5.03 12.25
C SER A 120 9.30 5.50 10.82
N THR A 121 8.26 4.95 10.21
CA THR A 121 7.77 5.37 8.89
C THR A 121 7.07 6.72 8.96
N VAL A 122 6.20 6.90 9.97
CA VAL A 122 5.53 8.17 10.25
C VAL A 122 6.54 9.29 10.48
N GLU A 123 7.54 9.04 11.32
CA GLU A 123 8.58 10.03 11.65
C GLU A 123 9.46 10.38 10.43
N LYS A 124 9.90 9.38 9.65
CA LYS A 124 10.77 9.61 8.48
C LYS A 124 10.07 10.34 7.33
N HIS A 125 8.76 10.17 7.21
CA HIS A 125 7.98 10.72 6.10
C HIS A 125 7.04 11.85 6.50
N GLU A 126 7.07 12.25 7.78
CA GLU A 126 6.20 13.28 8.36
C GLU A 126 4.72 13.04 8.00
N LEU A 127 4.30 11.76 8.06
CA LEU A 127 2.93 11.39 7.69
C LEU A 127 1.96 11.87 8.78
N GLU A 128 0.95 12.61 8.38
CA GLU A 128 -0.09 13.11 9.29
C GLU A 128 -1.35 12.22 9.31
N PHE A 129 -1.44 11.26 8.40
CA PHE A 129 -2.53 10.29 8.34
C PHE A 129 -2.17 8.98 9.06
N GLU A 130 -3.18 8.21 9.43
CA GLU A 130 -2.99 6.98 10.20
C GLU A 130 -2.22 5.90 9.40
N VAL A 131 -1.22 5.32 10.05
CA VAL A 131 -0.49 4.14 9.57
C VAL A 131 -0.84 2.97 10.47
N LEU A 132 -1.42 1.91 9.89
CA LEU A 132 -1.92 0.73 10.58
C LEU A 132 -1.08 -0.51 10.28
N SER A 133 -0.95 -1.37 11.29
CA SER A 133 -0.21 -2.63 11.22
C SER A 133 -1.14 -3.82 11.03
N ASP A 134 -1.14 -4.42 9.85
CA ASP A 134 -1.79 -5.70 9.53
C ASP A 134 -0.84 -6.87 9.83
N VAL A 135 -0.45 -7.03 11.10
CA VAL A 135 0.50 -8.06 11.54
C VAL A 135 0.01 -9.45 11.12
N GLY A 136 0.88 -10.22 10.46
CA GLY A 136 0.54 -11.52 9.87
C GLY A 136 -0.29 -11.46 8.58
N ASN A 137 -0.41 -10.28 7.97
CA ASN A 137 -1.12 -10.06 6.70
C ASN A 137 -2.57 -10.56 6.70
N VAL A 138 -3.28 -10.43 7.82
CA VAL A 138 -4.63 -10.99 8.00
C VAL A 138 -5.64 -10.31 7.07
N LEU A 139 -5.60 -8.98 6.99
CA LEU A 139 -6.45 -8.20 6.09
C LEU A 139 -6.02 -8.39 4.63
N ALA A 140 -4.72 -8.31 4.34
CA ALA A 140 -4.20 -8.51 2.98
C ALA A 140 -4.64 -9.86 2.39
N ARG A 141 -4.64 -10.93 3.21
CA ARG A 141 -5.13 -12.26 2.79
C ARG A 141 -6.63 -12.26 2.50
N LYS A 142 -7.44 -11.63 3.35
CA LYS A 142 -8.91 -11.50 3.15
C LYS A 142 -9.27 -10.70 1.90
N LEU A 143 -8.43 -9.72 1.56
CA LEU A 143 -8.60 -8.87 0.39
C LEU A 143 -8.08 -9.50 -0.91
N GLY A 144 -7.47 -10.70 -0.85
CA GLY A 144 -6.89 -11.36 -2.02
C GLY A 144 -5.66 -10.64 -2.59
N ILE A 145 -4.99 -9.82 -1.77
CA ILE A 145 -3.81 -9.01 -2.16
C ILE A 145 -2.56 -9.46 -1.42
N LEU A 146 -2.50 -10.69 -0.94
CA LEU A 146 -1.30 -11.21 -0.30
C LEU A 146 -0.37 -11.86 -1.32
N PHE A 147 0.92 -11.57 -1.17
CA PHE A 147 1.95 -12.15 -2.02
C PHE A 147 3.12 -12.68 -1.20
N GLN A 148 3.51 -13.91 -1.51
CA GLN A 148 4.70 -14.57 -0.96
C GLN A 148 5.91 -14.22 -1.83
N GLN A 149 6.94 -13.59 -1.25
CA GLN A 149 8.19 -13.39 -1.98
C GLN A 149 8.86 -14.74 -2.27
N PRO A 150 9.43 -14.95 -3.48
CA PRO A 150 10.20 -16.15 -3.79
C PRO A 150 11.39 -16.30 -2.84
N GLU A 151 11.75 -17.54 -2.48
CA GLU A 151 12.85 -17.78 -1.54
C GLU A 151 14.21 -17.26 -2.07
N GLU A 152 14.40 -17.19 -3.40
CA GLU A 152 15.59 -16.59 -4.02
C GLU A 152 15.78 -15.10 -3.69
N MET A 153 14.74 -14.43 -3.20
CA MET A 153 14.80 -13.03 -2.78
C MET A 153 15.41 -12.84 -1.39
N ARG A 154 15.48 -13.88 -0.56
CA ARG A 154 16.02 -13.79 0.80
C ARG A 154 17.45 -13.21 0.85
N PRO A 155 18.44 -13.72 0.09
CA PRO A 155 19.79 -13.14 0.10
C PRO A 155 19.81 -11.69 -0.39
N VAL A 156 18.92 -11.32 -1.32
CA VAL A 156 18.80 -9.93 -1.80
C VAL A 156 18.28 -9.03 -0.69
N PHE A 157 17.25 -9.46 0.04
CA PHE A 157 16.72 -8.72 1.18
C PHE A 157 17.76 -8.58 2.29
N GLU A 158 18.51 -9.63 2.60
CA GLU A 158 19.60 -9.60 3.59
C GLU A 158 20.71 -8.62 3.18
N GLU A 159 21.15 -8.65 1.90
CA GLU A 159 22.15 -7.71 1.37
C GLU A 159 21.68 -6.26 1.44
N LEU A 160 20.38 -6.03 1.20
CA LEU A 160 19.75 -4.71 1.34
C LEU A 160 19.41 -4.34 2.79
N GLY A 161 19.70 -5.22 3.75
CA GLY A 161 19.48 -5.00 5.19
C GLY A 161 18.01 -5.05 5.63
N HIS A 162 17.17 -5.79 4.90
CA HIS A 162 15.74 -5.94 5.17
C HIS A 162 15.48 -7.22 5.97
N ASP A 163 15.22 -7.05 7.25
CA ASP A 163 14.91 -8.14 8.18
C ASP A 163 13.39 -8.22 8.42
N PHE A 164 12.74 -9.22 7.81
CA PHE A 164 11.29 -9.42 7.90
C PHE A 164 10.83 -9.82 9.31
N GLU A 165 11.59 -10.64 10.02
CA GLU A 165 11.21 -11.10 11.35
C GLU A 165 11.20 -9.92 12.32
N LYS A 166 12.24 -9.09 12.26
CA LYS A 166 12.29 -7.84 13.02
C LYS A 166 11.24 -6.84 12.57
N SER A 167 10.96 -6.72 11.26
CA SER A 167 10.09 -5.67 10.77
C SER A 167 8.61 -5.98 10.90
N ASN A 168 8.22 -7.24 10.69
CA ASN A 168 6.84 -7.70 10.58
C ASN A 168 6.42 -8.65 11.70
N GLY A 169 7.39 -9.15 12.49
CA GLY A 169 7.14 -10.14 13.55
C GLY A 169 7.15 -11.59 13.06
N ASP A 170 7.48 -11.83 11.78
CA ASP A 170 7.61 -13.16 11.20
C ASP A 170 8.57 -13.18 10.01
N ALA A 171 9.15 -14.35 9.70
CA ALA A 171 10.12 -14.53 8.62
C ALA A 171 9.50 -14.99 7.29
N SER A 172 8.16 -14.89 7.14
CA SER A 172 7.44 -15.44 5.98
C SER A 172 7.84 -14.77 4.66
N MET A 173 8.29 -13.51 4.69
CA MET A 173 8.44 -12.67 3.50
C MET A 173 7.15 -12.48 2.71
N GLU A 174 5.99 -12.61 3.37
CA GLU A 174 4.70 -12.24 2.80
C GLU A 174 4.51 -10.71 2.85
N VAL A 175 4.08 -10.12 1.75
CA VAL A 175 3.80 -8.68 1.63
C VAL A 175 2.52 -8.45 0.82
N PRO A 176 1.82 -7.33 1.02
CA PRO A 176 0.69 -7.00 0.18
C PRO A 176 1.14 -6.58 -1.22
N VAL A 177 0.33 -6.94 -2.21
CA VAL A 177 0.30 -6.34 -3.54
C VAL A 177 -0.02 -4.84 -3.39
N PRO A 178 0.60 -3.95 -4.19
CA PRO A 178 0.19 -2.55 -4.20
C PRO A 178 -1.30 -2.44 -4.51
N ALA A 179 -2.04 -1.92 -3.54
CA ALA A 179 -3.48 -1.80 -3.64
C ALA A 179 -3.94 -0.49 -3.01
N THR A 180 -4.96 0.11 -3.59
CA THR A 180 -5.62 1.29 -3.04
C THR A 180 -7.12 1.15 -3.22
N PHE A 181 -7.88 1.33 -2.15
CA PHE A 181 -9.34 1.19 -2.13
C PHE A 181 -9.96 2.50 -1.65
N LEU A 182 -10.97 2.99 -2.38
CA LEU A 182 -11.88 4.01 -1.87
C LEU A 182 -13.11 3.30 -1.31
N VAL A 183 -13.36 3.43 -0.01
CA VAL A 183 -14.48 2.81 0.70
C VAL A 183 -15.47 3.90 1.10
N GLY A 184 -16.73 3.73 0.71
CA GLY A 184 -17.80 4.67 1.07
C GLY A 184 -18.22 4.54 2.53
N ARG A 185 -19.06 5.48 2.99
CA ARG A 185 -19.60 5.45 4.37
C ARG A 185 -20.54 4.28 4.65
N ASP A 186 -21.04 3.64 3.60
CA ASP A 186 -21.79 2.40 3.64
C ASP A 186 -20.90 1.15 3.80
N GLY A 187 -19.58 1.33 3.91
CA GLY A 187 -18.61 0.24 4.02
C GLY A 187 -18.37 -0.50 2.70
N ILE A 188 -18.88 0.01 1.58
CA ILE A 188 -18.74 -0.60 0.25
C ILE A 188 -17.55 -0.01 -0.49
N VAL A 189 -16.74 -0.86 -1.13
CA VAL A 189 -15.67 -0.42 -2.03
C VAL A 189 -16.26 0.26 -3.25
N LYS A 190 -15.93 1.54 -3.46
CA LYS A 190 -16.40 2.36 -4.57
C LYS A 190 -15.46 2.29 -5.76
N ARG A 191 -14.16 2.29 -5.49
CA ARG A 191 -13.08 2.18 -6.47
C ARG A 191 -11.94 1.37 -5.87
N SER A 192 -11.19 0.70 -6.73
CA SER A 192 -10.00 -0.04 -6.34
C SER A 192 -8.94 0.05 -7.44
N PHE A 193 -7.70 0.10 -7.02
CA PHE A 193 -6.53 -0.16 -7.85
C PHE A 193 -5.77 -1.31 -7.21
N VAL A 194 -5.41 -2.32 -8.00
CA VAL A 194 -4.58 -3.44 -7.58
C VAL A 194 -3.69 -3.79 -8.76
N ASP A 195 -2.38 -3.71 -8.59
CA ASP A 195 -1.44 -3.93 -9.70
C ASP A 195 -0.32 -4.88 -9.26
N PRO A 196 -0.15 -6.03 -9.95
CA PRO A 196 0.91 -6.95 -9.62
C PRO A 196 2.30 -6.48 -10.07
N ASP A 197 2.41 -5.42 -10.86
CA ASP A 197 3.68 -4.75 -11.01
C ASP A 197 3.95 -3.91 -9.76
N TRP A 198 4.80 -4.41 -8.85
CA TRP A 198 5.06 -3.71 -7.60
C TRP A 198 5.76 -2.36 -7.76
N THR A 199 6.16 -1.99 -8.97
CA THR A 199 6.72 -0.68 -9.29
C THR A 199 5.64 0.37 -9.59
N LYS A 200 4.38 -0.05 -9.80
CA LYS A 200 3.26 0.82 -10.14
C LYS A 200 2.39 1.16 -8.93
N ARG A 201 1.87 2.38 -8.92
CA ARG A 201 0.91 2.89 -7.92
C ARG A 201 -0.17 3.65 -8.65
N VAL A 202 -1.36 3.71 -8.06
CA VAL A 202 -2.43 4.58 -8.56
C VAL A 202 -1.95 6.03 -8.54
N GLU A 203 -2.22 6.78 -9.60
CA GLU A 203 -1.93 8.22 -9.64
C GLU A 203 -2.77 8.95 -8.60
N THR A 204 -2.17 9.86 -7.85
CA THR A 204 -2.91 10.65 -6.84
C THR A 204 -4.02 11.46 -7.47
N SER A 205 -3.82 12.00 -8.68
CA SER A 205 -4.88 12.68 -9.43
C SER A 205 -6.06 11.76 -9.77
N MET A 206 -5.81 10.49 -10.08
CA MET A 206 -6.88 9.51 -10.32
C MET A 206 -7.67 9.25 -9.04
N VAL A 207 -6.98 9.12 -7.91
CA VAL A 207 -7.63 8.96 -6.61
C VAL A 207 -8.44 10.19 -6.21
N MET A 208 -7.92 11.40 -6.46
CA MET A 208 -8.66 12.65 -6.24
C MET A 208 -9.93 12.69 -7.11
N GLY A 209 -9.85 12.25 -8.36
CA GLY A 209 -11.03 12.09 -9.23
C GLY A 209 -12.05 11.10 -8.66
N TRP A 210 -11.62 9.98 -8.08
CA TRP A 210 -12.54 9.05 -7.40
C TRP A 210 -13.29 9.71 -6.24
N VAL A 211 -12.64 10.62 -5.51
CA VAL A 211 -13.25 11.38 -4.41
C VAL A 211 -14.29 12.37 -4.94
N GLU A 212 -13.97 13.09 -6.02
CA GLU A 212 -14.90 14.02 -6.66
C GLU A 212 -16.12 13.29 -7.24
N GLU A 213 -15.92 12.14 -7.88
CA GLU A 213 -17.00 11.27 -8.36
C GLU A 213 -17.89 10.79 -7.20
N LEU A 214 -17.31 10.41 -6.06
CA LEU A 214 -18.05 9.97 -4.88
C LEU A 214 -18.98 11.07 -4.34
N GLU A 215 -18.59 12.33 -4.46
CA GLU A 215 -19.39 13.50 -4.07
C GLU A 215 -20.38 13.96 -5.16
N GLY A 216 -20.41 13.30 -6.32
CA GLY A 216 -21.23 13.72 -7.46
C GLY A 216 -20.73 14.99 -8.15
N LYS A 217 -19.43 15.30 -8.02
CA LYS A 217 -18.75 16.47 -8.61
C LYS A 217 -17.88 16.12 -9.83
N GLY A 218 -17.83 14.85 -10.24
CA GLY A 218 -17.07 14.43 -11.43
C GLY A 218 -17.67 14.97 -12.74
N GLU A 219 -16.80 15.40 -13.67
CA GLU A 219 -17.20 15.75 -15.03
C GLU A 219 -17.77 14.52 -15.76
N LEU A 220 -18.91 14.70 -16.45
CA LEU A 220 -19.54 13.72 -17.34
C LEU A 220 -18.73 13.49 -18.63
#